data_AF-A0A0F7TF51-F1
#
_entry.id   AF-A0A0F7TF51-F1
#
_cell.length_a   1.000
_cell.length_b   1.000
_cell.length_c   1.000
_cell.angle_alpha   90.00
_cell.angle_beta   90.00
_cell.angle_gamma   90.00
#
_symmetry.space_group_name_H-M   'P 1'
#
loop_
_entity.id
_entity.type
_entity.pdbx_description
1 polymer ?
#
loop_
_entity_poly.entity_id
_entity_poly.type
_entity_poly.pdbx_seq_one_letter_code
_entity_poly.pdbx_strand_id
1 'polypeptide(L)'
;MPGSCEVCSLEPSKYRCPTCSLMSCSLACTQSHKIYCAPKATPPDEEPKDTPADATAPASLQKGDTTPESAGNTSNKKIETSAAAIAASSELQALFSRYPQLRSQLHEIYQATQEEEWQEWYTPPTRGRPYGRGGRGGSRRSRGSWTAEKGFNRGLGKVRKLRQDCEGGIETGVKARAFVDFLAVVNKDGQAQSQSEE
;
A
#
# COMPACT_ATOMS: atom_id res chain seq x y z
N MET A 1 -32.16 28.22 -3.16
CA MET A 1 -32.78 26.88 -3.14
C MET A 1 -31.96 26.02 -2.17
N PRO A 2 -32.46 25.70 -0.97
CA PRO A 2 -31.73 24.82 -0.06
C PRO A 2 -31.66 23.42 -0.68
N GLY A 3 -30.45 22.86 -0.81
CA GLY A 3 -30.21 21.55 -1.39
C GLY A 3 -29.74 21.53 -2.85
N SER A 4 -29.13 22.60 -3.36
CA SER A 4 -28.37 22.55 -4.63
C SER A 4 -26.93 22.05 -4.40
N CYS A 5 -26.33 21.46 -5.44
CA CYS A 5 -24.93 21.04 -5.43
C CYS A 5 -24.00 22.23 -5.10
N GLU A 6 -23.18 22.12 -4.07
CA GLU A 6 -22.21 23.16 -3.69
C GLU A 6 -21.01 23.22 -4.65
N VAL A 7 -20.87 22.24 -5.54
CA VAL A 7 -19.76 22.18 -6.53
C VAL A 7 -20.14 22.88 -7.83
N CYS A 8 -21.34 22.62 -8.37
CA CYS A 8 -21.76 23.18 -9.66
C CYS A 8 -22.96 24.13 -9.54
N SER A 9 -23.74 24.09 -8.46
CA SER A 9 -24.96 24.88 -8.24
C SER A 9 -26.07 24.73 -9.29
N LEU A 10 -25.92 23.82 -10.27
CA LEU A 10 -26.87 23.64 -11.37
C LEU A 10 -28.01 22.69 -11.03
N GLU A 11 -27.72 21.65 -10.25
CA GLU A 11 -28.63 20.54 -9.96
C GLU A 11 -28.87 20.37 -8.46
N PRO A 12 -30.01 19.80 -8.07
CA PRO A 12 -30.23 19.41 -6.68
C PRO A 12 -29.17 18.40 -6.23
N SER A 13 -28.68 18.56 -5.01
CA SER A 13 -27.68 17.68 -4.42
C SER A 13 -28.26 16.30 -4.13
N LYS A 14 -27.53 15.25 -4.50
CA LYS A 14 -27.88 13.84 -4.31
C LYS A 14 -26.93 13.10 -3.36
N TYR A 15 -25.69 13.57 -3.25
CA TYR A 15 -24.61 12.93 -2.50
C TYR A 15 -24.04 13.89 -1.45
N ARG A 16 -23.60 13.33 -0.32
CA ARG A 16 -22.99 14.08 0.78
C ARG A 16 -21.58 13.55 1.05
N CYS A 17 -20.59 14.44 1.16
CA CYS A 17 -19.23 14.04 1.48
C CYS A 17 -19.12 13.59 2.96
N PRO A 18 -18.55 12.42 3.28
CA PRO A 18 -18.39 11.96 4.66
C PRO A 18 -17.35 12.77 5.47
N THR A 19 -16.44 13.47 4.80
CA THR A 19 -15.30 14.16 5.44
C THR A 19 -15.63 15.60 5.84
N CYS A 20 -16.37 16.33 5.01
CA CYS A 20 -16.68 17.75 5.23
C CYS A 20 -18.18 18.06 5.17
N SER A 21 -19.03 17.04 4.93
CA SER A 21 -20.48 17.16 4.78
C SER A 21 -21.02 17.97 3.60
N LEU A 22 -20.15 18.37 2.65
CA LEU A 22 -20.54 19.10 1.44
C LEU A 22 -21.54 18.31 0.57
N MET A 23 -22.56 19.01 0.06
CA MET A 23 -23.62 18.43 -0.78
C MET A 23 -23.29 18.55 -2.29
N SER A 24 -23.45 17.47 -3.05
CA SER A 24 -23.09 17.40 -4.48
C SER A 24 -24.14 16.65 -5.30
N CYS A 25 -24.33 16.97 -6.60
CA CYS A 25 -25.35 16.32 -7.44
C CYS A 25 -24.89 15.00 -8.07
N SER A 26 -23.60 14.85 -8.37
CA SER A 26 -23.05 13.71 -9.11
C SER A 26 -21.71 13.23 -8.55
N LEU A 27 -21.32 12.00 -8.90
CA LEU A 27 -20.01 11.45 -8.52
C LEU A 27 -18.85 12.30 -9.07
N ALA A 28 -19.01 12.90 -10.26
CA ALA A 28 -18.02 13.83 -10.81
C ALA A 28 -17.80 15.03 -9.88
N CYS A 29 -18.87 15.61 -9.34
CA CYS A 29 -18.79 16.68 -8.34
C CYS A 29 -18.16 16.20 -7.02
N THR A 30 -18.43 14.97 -6.57
CA THR A 30 -17.77 14.44 -5.37
C THR A 30 -16.27 14.24 -5.56
N GLN A 31 -15.84 13.82 -6.76
CA GLN A 31 -14.44 13.59 -7.08
C GLN A 31 -13.67 14.91 -7.20
N SER A 32 -14.23 15.92 -7.85
CA SER A 32 -13.60 17.25 -7.94
C SER A 32 -13.47 17.90 -6.57
N HIS A 33 -14.50 17.78 -5.72
CA HIS A 33 -14.45 18.26 -4.34
C HIS A 33 -13.38 17.53 -3.50
N LYS A 34 -13.15 16.22 -3.73
CA LYS A 34 -12.17 15.44 -2.95
C LYS A 34 -10.75 16.02 -3.01
N ILE A 35 -10.39 16.69 -4.10
CA ILE A 35 -9.09 17.35 -4.29
C ILE A 35 -8.88 18.49 -3.28
N TYR A 36 -9.97 19.20 -2.94
CA TYR A 36 -9.96 20.37 -2.05
C TYR A 36 -10.73 20.13 -0.74
N CYS A 37 -10.96 18.86 -0.40
CA CYS A 37 -11.76 18.50 0.76
C CYS A 37 -10.97 18.75 2.05
N ALA A 38 -11.32 19.81 2.77
CA ALA A 38 -10.83 20.05 4.12
C ALA A 38 -11.78 19.37 5.14
N PRO A 39 -11.26 18.54 6.06
CA PRO A 39 -12.07 17.99 7.14
C PRO A 39 -12.59 19.13 8.01
N LYS A 40 -13.92 19.23 8.13
CA LYS A 40 -14.55 20.22 9.00
C LYS A 40 -14.39 19.71 10.43
N ALA A 41 -13.60 20.41 11.25
CA ALA A 41 -13.49 20.12 12.67
C ALA A 41 -14.88 20.30 13.32
N THR A 42 -15.53 19.19 13.63
CA THR A 42 -16.78 19.19 14.38
C THR A 42 -16.46 19.38 15.87
N PRO A 43 -16.96 20.42 16.56
CA PRO A 43 -17.01 20.41 18.02
C PRO A 43 -17.99 19.32 18.49
N PRO A 44 -17.80 18.77 19.70
CA PRO A 44 -18.65 17.72 20.24
C PRO A 44 -19.95 18.35 20.76
N ASP A 45 -21.10 17.86 20.31
CA ASP A 45 -22.09 17.23 21.20
C ASP A 45 -23.39 16.87 20.48
N GLU A 46 -24.07 15.91 21.10
CA GLU A 46 -25.46 15.48 20.95
C GLU A 46 -25.81 14.37 19.93
N GLU A 47 -26.54 13.41 20.50
CA GLU A 47 -26.92 12.07 20.08
C GLU A 47 -28.13 11.99 19.11
N PRO A 48 -28.48 10.80 18.58
CA PRO A 48 -29.14 10.64 17.29
C PRO A 48 -30.67 10.50 17.37
N LYS A 49 -31.36 10.76 16.25
CA LYS A 49 -32.72 10.25 16.00
C LYS A 49 -32.81 9.50 14.69
N ASP A 50 -33.51 8.39 14.82
CA ASP A 50 -33.76 7.27 13.90
C ASP A 50 -34.42 7.66 12.58
N THR A 51 -34.15 6.91 11.49
CA THR A 51 -35.08 5.90 10.94
C THR A 51 -34.60 5.35 9.57
N PRO A 52 -34.98 4.11 9.21
CA PRO A 52 -34.42 3.35 8.07
C PRO A 52 -35.41 3.12 6.92
N ALA A 53 -34.91 2.93 5.70
CA ALA A 53 -35.59 2.30 4.55
C ALA A 53 -34.57 2.19 3.39
N ASP A 54 -34.55 1.22 2.50
CA ASP A 54 -35.05 -0.16 2.42
C ASP A 54 -34.29 -0.77 1.22
N ALA A 55 -34.22 -2.11 1.19
CA ALA A 55 -33.94 -3.05 0.10
C ALA A 55 -33.49 -2.51 -1.29
N THR A 56 -32.53 -3.10 -2.01
CA THR A 56 -32.66 -4.42 -2.65
C THR A 56 -31.38 -4.70 -3.46
N ALA A 57 -30.89 -5.94 -3.41
CA ALA A 57 -29.94 -6.52 -4.36
C ALA A 57 -30.68 -7.66 -5.11
N PRO A 58 -30.05 -8.49 -5.98
CA PRO A 58 -28.98 -8.28 -6.97
C PRO A 58 -29.32 -8.93 -8.35
N ALA A 59 -28.51 -8.69 -9.39
CA ALA A 59 -28.23 -9.63 -10.49
C ALA A 59 -27.19 -9.02 -11.45
N SER A 60 -26.42 -9.71 -12.29
CA SER A 60 -25.76 -11.03 -12.30
C SER A 60 -25.09 -11.08 -13.69
N LEU A 61 -23.76 -11.28 -13.75
CA LEU A 61 -22.96 -11.86 -14.88
C LEU A 61 -23.01 -11.12 -16.25
N GLN A 62 -21.95 -10.95 -17.05
CA GLN A 62 -21.05 -11.95 -17.63
C GLN A 62 -19.76 -11.33 -18.21
N LYS A 63 -18.82 -12.24 -18.45
CA LYS A 63 -17.44 -12.20 -18.94
C LYS A 63 -17.29 -11.81 -20.42
N GLY A 64 -16.11 -11.27 -20.78
CA GLY A 64 -15.64 -11.15 -22.16
C GLY A 64 -14.17 -10.73 -22.22
N ASP A 65 -13.28 -11.70 -22.39
CA ASP A 65 -11.84 -11.57 -22.67
C ASP A 65 -11.59 -10.85 -24.01
N THR A 66 -10.53 -10.00 -24.11
CA THR A 66 -9.27 -10.33 -24.81
C THR A 66 -8.27 -9.14 -24.81
N THR A 67 -7.05 -9.47 -24.35
CA THR A 67 -5.70 -8.88 -24.65
C THR A 67 -5.37 -7.41 -24.31
N PRO A 68 -4.40 -7.18 -23.39
CA PRO A 68 -3.57 -5.98 -23.39
C PRO A 68 -2.25 -6.26 -24.16
N GLU A 69 -2.07 -5.62 -25.30
CA GLU A 69 -0.79 -5.60 -26.00
C GLU A 69 0.14 -4.55 -25.35
N SER A 70 1.17 -5.06 -24.69
CA SER A 70 2.54 -4.55 -24.63
C SER A 70 2.75 -3.03 -24.73
N ALA A 71 2.74 -2.34 -23.58
CA ALA A 71 3.41 -1.06 -23.43
C ALA A 71 3.92 -0.92 -21.99
N GLY A 72 5.11 -1.47 -21.72
CA GLY A 72 5.74 -1.31 -20.40
C GLY A 72 7.02 -2.10 -20.23
N ASN A 73 8.05 -1.86 -21.05
CA ASN A 73 9.32 -2.57 -20.88
C ASN A 73 10.59 -1.70 -20.85
N THR A 74 10.46 -0.37 -20.76
CA THR A 74 11.64 0.51 -20.69
C THR A 74 12.16 0.69 -19.25
N SER A 75 11.29 0.59 -18.24
CA SER A 75 11.66 0.82 -16.83
C SER A 75 12.39 -0.36 -16.19
N ASN A 76 12.05 -1.61 -16.56
CA ASN A 76 12.70 -2.81 -16.01
C ASN A 76 14.17 -2.92 -16.43
N LYS A 77 14.51 -2.53 -17.67
CA LYS A 77 15.88 -2.61 -18.18
C LYS A 77 16.85 -1.66 -17.45
N LYS A 78 16.40 -0.46 -17.05
CA LYS A 78 17.24 0.48 -16.27
C LYS A 78 17.54 -0.09 -14.87
N ILE A 79 16.55 -0.72 -14.24
CA ILE A 79 16.69 -1.32 -12.90
C ILE A 79 17.64 -2.52 -12.94
N GLU A 80 17.51 -3.42 -13.91
CA GLU A 80 18.40 -4.59 -14.04
C GLU A 80 19.86 -4.20 -14.26
N THR A 81 20.09 -3.18 -15.09
CA THR A 81 21.46 -2.68 -15.37
C THR A 81 22.06 -2.02 -14.12
N SER A 82 21.25 -1.27 -13.35
CA SER A 82 21.70 -0.65 -12.10
C SER A 82 22.00 -1.69 -11.00
N ALA A 83 21.17 -2.73 -10.86
CA ALA A 83 21.35 -3.78 -9.85
C ALA A 83 22.59 -4.65 -10.15
N ALA A 84 22.85 -4.97 -11.42
CA ALA A 84 24.05 -5.71 -11.83
C ALA A 84 25.33 -4.90 -11.58
N ALA A 85 25.31 -3.58 -11.85
CA ALA A 85 26.43 -2.69 -11.56
C ALA A 85 26.71 -2.61 -10.04
N ILE A 86 25.65 -2.51 -9.23
CA ILE A 86 25.75 -2.54 -7.77
C ILE A 86 26.35 -3.88 -7.29
N ALA A 87 25.89 -5.02 -7.83
CA ALA A 87 26.41 -6.34 -7.47
C ALA A 87 27.90 -6.55 -7.85
N ALA A 88 28.38 -5.86 -8.89
CA ALA A 88 29.77 -5.90 -9.32
C ALA A 88 30.69 -4.93 -8.53
N SER A 89 30.12 -4.06 -7.68
CA SER A 89 30.92 -3.13 -6.88
C SER A 89 31.79 -3.87 -5.84
N SER A 90 33.06 -3.48 -5.75
CA SER A 90 34.00 -4.05 -4.78
C SER A 90 33.65 -3.69 -3.34
N GLU A 91 33.00 -2.54 -3.12
CA GLU A 91 32.51 -2.09 -1.81
C GLU A 91 31.46 -3.05 -1.24
N LEU A 92 30.51 -3.52 -2.05
CA LEU A 92 29.53 -4.51 -1.60
C LEU A 92 30.14 -5.87 -1.31
N GLN A 93 31.11 -6.31 -2.11
CA GLN A 93 31.82 -7.57 -1.87
C GLN A 93 32.63 -7.51 -0.55
N ALA A 94 33.25 -6.38 -0.25
CA ALA A 94 33.94 -6.15 1.02
C ALA A 94 32.95 -6.17 2.20
N LEU A 95 31.76 -5.58 2.05
CA LEU A 95 30.70 -5.61 3.07
C LEU A 95 30.21 -7.03 3.34
N PHE A 96 29.99 -7.85 2.31
CA PHE A 96 29.58 -9.25 2.52
C PHE A 96 30.66 -10.09 3.20
N SER A 97 31.94 -9.78 2.95
CA SER A 97 33.07 -10.43 3.63
C SER A 97 33.13 -10.05 5.11
N ARG A 98 32.82 -8.79 5.44
CA ARG A 98 32.78 -8.28 6.81
C ARG A 98 31.57 -8.76 7.60
N TYR A 99 30.43 -8.93 6.93
CA TYR A 99 29.15 -9.27 7.55
C TYR A 99 28.48 -10.46 6.84
N PRO A 100 28.83 -11.72 7.17
CA PRO A 100 28.24 -12.89 6.51
C PRO A 100 26.73 -13.03 6.77
N GLN A 101 26.25 -12.54 7.92
CA GLN A 101 24.84 -12.54 8.30
C GLN A 101 23.98 -11.58 7.45
N LEU A 102 24.59 -10.57 6.82
CA LEU A 102 23.87 -9.64 5.94
C LEU A 102 23.23 -10.40 4.77
N ARG A 103 23.94 -11.40 4.24
CA ARG A 103 23.47 -12.18 3.09
C ARG A 103 22.21 -12.99 3.43
N SER A 104 22.15 -13.60 4.61
CA SER A 104 20.95 -14.31 5.05
C SER A 104 19.78 -13.36 5.27
N GLN A 105 20.03 -12.17 5.82
CA GLN A 105 18.98 -11.15 6.01
C GLN A 105 18.40 -10.65 4.68
N LEU A 106 19.25 -10.38 3.69
CA LEU A 106 18.76 -10.00 2.35
C LEU A 106 18.00 -11.15 1.68
N HIS A 107 18.43 -12.38 1.89
CA HIS A 107 17.74 -13.56 1.38
C HIS A 107 16.35 -13.73 2.01
N GLU A 108 16.19 -13.50 3.32
CA GLU A 108 14.87 -13.52 3.98
C GLU A 108 13.92 -12.46 3.42
N ILE A 109 14.44 -11.26 3.11
CA ILE A 109 13.66 -10.20 2.47
C ILE A 109 13.23 -10.62 1.05
N TYR A 110 14.15 -11.24 0.30
CA TYR A 110 13.86 -11.75 -1.04
C TYR A 110 12.81 -12.87 -1.01
N GLN A 111 12.92 -13.84 -0.10
CA GLN A 111 11.92 -14.89 0.08
C GLN A 111 10.54 -14.31 0.40
N ALA A 112 10.47 -13.24 1.21
CA ALA A 112 9.21 -12.57 1.50
C ALA A 112 8.54 -11.91 0.27
N THR A 113 9.28 -11.71 -0.83
CA THR A 113 8.71 -11.24 -2.10
C THR A 113 8.15 -12.36 -2.97
N GLN A 114 8.61 -13.60 -2.77
CA GLN A 114 8.20 -14.76 -3.56
C GLN A 114 6.80 -15.25 -3.21
N GLU A 115 6.20 -15.99 -4.14
CA GLU A 115 4.89 -16.63 -3.94
C GLU A 115 4.96 -17.78 -2.92
N GLU A 116 6.09 -18.48 -2.81
CA GLU A 116 6.24 -19.63 -1.91
C GLU A 116 6.03 -19.26 -0.44
N GLU A 117 6.42 -18.05 -0.04
CA GLU A 117 6.21 -17.49 1.29
C GLU A 117 4.81 -16.86 1.45
N TRP A 118 4.04 -16.79 0.37
CA TRP A 118 2.65 -16.38 0.40
C TRP A 118 1.79 -17.51 0.94
N GLN A 119 1.76 -17.62 2.26
CA GLN A 119 0.78 -18.44 2.91
C GLN A 119 -0.58 -17.78 2.72
N GLU A 120 -1.32 -18.23 1.72
CA GLU A 120 -2.72 -17.90 1.51
C GLU A 120 -3.49 -18.55 2.66
N TRP A 121 -3.50 -17.88 3.81
CA TRP A 121 -4.29 -18.29 4.94
C TRP A 121 -5.75 -18.16 4.50
N TYR A 122 -6.29 -19.29 4.02
CA TYR A 122 -7.72 -19.49 3.95
C TYR A 122 -8.20 -19.23 5.37
N THR A 123 -8.86 -18.11 5.59
CA THR A 123 -9.70 -17.98 6.77
C THR A 123 -10.92 -18.80 6.40
N PRO A 124 -11.08 -20.03 6.91
CA PRO A 124 -12.34 -20.69 6.75
C PRO A 124 -13.39 -19.73 7.31
N PRO A 125 -14.49 -19.47 6.58
CA PRO A 125 -15.56 -18.66 7.12
C PRO A 125 -15.94 -19.31 8.44
N THR A 126 -15.69 -18.61 9.54
CA THR A 126 -16.00 -19.11 10.87
C THR A 126 -17.49 -19.42 10.85
N ARG A 127 -17.85 -20.71 10.77
CA ARG A 127 -19.22 -21.17 10.97
C ARG A 127 -19.57 -20.88 12.41
N GLY A 128 -20.13 -19.72 12.65
CA GLY A 128 -20.49 -19.27 13.97
C GLY A 128 -21.16 -17.92 13.86
N ARG A 129 -22.48 -17.94 14.03
CA ARG A 129 -23.29 -16.76 14.33
C ARG A 129 -23.02 -16.37 15.78
N PRO A 130 -22.52 -15.17 16.10
CA PRO A 130 -22.76 -14.56 17.39
C PRO A 130 -23.89 -13.56 17.19
N TYR A 131 -25.08 -13.99 17.56
CA TYR A 131 -26.10 -13.06 18.00
C TYR A 131 -25.47 -12.19 19.10
N GLY A 132 -25.21 -10.91 18.82
CA GLY A 132 -24.61 -10.02 19.81
C GLY A 132 -23.88 -8.81 19.23
N ARG A 133 -24.61 -7.70 19.16
CA ARG A 133 -24.18 -6.32 19.47
C ARG A 133 -22.66 -6.09 19.56
N GLY A 134 -22.13 -5.32 18.60
CA GLY A 134 -20.94 -4.49 18.80
C GLY A 134 -19.61 -5.24 18.83
N GLY A 135 -19.15 -5.70 17.67
CA GLY A 135 -17.77 -6.13 17.50
C GLY A 135 -17.20 -5.55 16.23
N ARG A 136 -16.44 -4.45 16.32
CA ARG A 136 -15.43 -4.09 15.31
C ARG A 136 -14.28 -5.10 15.38
N GLY A 137 -14.60 -6.39 15.24
CA GLY A 137 -13.61 -7.42 15.00
C GLY A 137 -13.19 -7.25 13.56
N GLY A 138 -11.99 -6.70 13.35
CA GLY A 138 -11.38 -6.58 12.05
C GLY A 138 -11.33 -7.97 11.42
N SER A 139 -12.33 -8.29 10.61
CA SER A 139 -12.31 -9.44 9.71
C SER A 139 -10.98 -9.31 9.01
N ARG A 140 -10.07 -10.24 9.31
CA ARG A 140 -8.78 -10.27 8.64
C ARG A 140 -9.19 -10.41 7.17
N ARG A 141 -9.05 -9.34 6.40
CA ARG A 141 -9.38 -9.36 4.98
C ARG A 141 -8.41 -10.36 4.38
N SER A 142 -8.91 -11.46 3.85
CA SER A 142 -8.10 -12.44 3.13
C SER A 142 -7.20 -11.66 2.18
N ARG A 143 -5.88 -11.87 2.27
CA ARG A 143 -4.89 -11.09 1.49
C ARG A 143 -5.04 -11.33 -0.03
N GLY A 144 -5.95 -12.22 -0.42
CA GLY A 144 -6.21 -12.68 -1.78
C GLY A 144 -5.04 -13.51 -2.29
N SER A 145 -5.14 -13.90 -3.55
CA SER A 145 -4.05 -14.55 -4.26
C SER A 145 -2.81 -13.65 -4.30
N TRP A 146 -1.64 -14.28 -4.33
CA TRP A 146 -0.38 -13.59 -4.51
C TRP A 146 -0.35 -12.85 -5.84
N THR A 147 0.29 -11.68 -5.84
CA THR A 147 0.66 -10.96 -7.07
C THR A 147 2.05 -10.39 -6.88
N ALA A 148 2.78 -10.18 -7.97
CA ALA A 148 4.14 -9.61 -7.93
C ALA A 148 4.18 -8.28 -7.17
N GLU A 149 3.18 -7.41 -7.36
CA GLU A 149 3.05 -6.15 -6.63
C GLU A 149 2.85 -6.35 -5.11
N LYS A 150 2.04 -7.34 -4.70
CA LYS A 150 1.83 -7.67 -3.29
C LYS A 150 3.10 -8.23 -2.64
N GLY A 151 3.81 -9.11 -3.36
CA GLY A 151 5.12 -9.62 -2.94
C GLY A 151 6.14 -8.50 -2.76
N PHE A 152 6.25 -7.61 -3.75
CA PHE A 152 7.11 -6.44 -3.68
C PHE A 152 6.78 -5.52 -2.49
N ASN A 153 5.50 -5.17 -2.30
CA ASN A 153 5.05 -4.36 -1.17
C ASN A 153 5.32 -5.02 0.20
N ARG A 154 5.28 -6.36 0.27
CA ARG A 154 5.63 -7.11 1.48
C ARG A 154 7.13 -7.05 1.77
N GLY A 155 7.96 -7.23 0.75
CA GLY A 155 9.41 -7.04 0.85
C GLY A 155 9.78 -5.61 1.27
N LEU A 156 9.15 -4.60 0.65
CA LEU A 156 9.31 -3.20 1.06
C LEU A 156 8.87 -2.96 2.50
N GLY A 157 7.78 -3.59 2.95
CA GLY A 157 7.34 -3.53 4.33
C GLY A 157 8.39 -4.09 5.31
N LYS A 158 9.06 -5.20 4.95
CA LYS A 158 10.16 -5.77 5.73
C LYS A 158 11.37 -4.82 5.79
N VAL A 159 11.77 -4.25 4.64
CA VAL A 159 12.87 -3.27 4.56
C VAL A 159 12.58 -2.04 5.41
N ARG A 160 11.37 -1.47 5.29
CA ARG A 160 10.94 -0.31 6.09
C ARG A 160 10.94 -0.62 7.58
N LYS A 161 10.43 -1.80 7.96
CA LYS A 161 10.43 -2.24 9.36
C LYS A 161 11.85 -2.39 9.89
N LEU A 162 12.74 -3.07 9.17
CA LEU A 162 14.14 -3.23 9.57
C LEU A 162 14.85 -1.89 9.73
N ARG A 163 14.63 -0.95 8.82
CA ARG A 163 15.15 0.42 8.95
C ARG A 163 14.64 1.08 10.24
N GLN A 164 13.34 1.00 10.49
CA GLN A 164 12.72 1.59 11.68
C GLN A 164 13.23 0.92 12.97
N ASP A 165 13.42 -0.40 12.97
CA ASP A 165 13.95 -1.16 14.10
C ASP A 165 15.43 -0.80 14.38
N CYS A 166 16.21 -0.49 13.33
CA CYS A 166 17.58 0.01 13.44
C CYS A 166 17.64 1.45 13.98
N GLU A 167 16.81 2.35 13.44
CA GLU A 167 16.73 3.77 13.84
C GLU A 167 16.14 3.93 15.26
N GLY A 168 15.17 3.07 15.61
CA GLY A 168 14.52 3.04 16.93
C GLY A 168 15.34 2.33 18.02
N GLY A 169 16.53 1.81 17.69
CA GLY A 169 17.40 1.12 18.65
C GLY A 169 16.83 -0.18 19.22
N ILE A 170 15.83 -0.77 18.55
CA ILE A 170 15.21 -2.05 18.97
C ILE A 170 16.10 -3.21 18.55
N GLU A 171 16.69 -3.12 17.36
CA GLU A 171 17.74 -4.04 16.91
C GLU A 171 19.10 -3.35 17.00
N THR A 172 19.72 -3.38 18.19
CA THR A 172 21.13 -3.00 18.34
C THR A 172 22.03 -4.21 18.11
N GLY A 173 22.85 -4.17 17.06
CA GLY A 173 23.81 -5.25 16.81
C GLY A 173 24.55 -5.14 15.49
N VAL A 174 25.36 -6.18 15.22
CA VAL A 174 26.13 -6.32 13.96
C VAL A 174 25.21 -6.35 12.74
N LYS A 175 24.03 -6.95 12.88
CA LYS A 175 22.97 -7.04 11.87
C LYS A 175 22.46 -5.67 11.42
N ALA A 176 22.09 -4.81 12.37
CA ALA A 176 21.61 -3.46 12.09
C ALA A 176 22.69 -2.59 11.46
N ARG A 177 23.92 -2.64 11.97
CA ARG A 177 25.07 -1.93 11.39
C ARG A 177 25.34 -2.36 9.96
N ALA A 178 25.38 -3.66 9.70
CA ALA A 178 25.58 -4.20 8.36
C ALA A 178 24.50 -3.73 7.37
N PHE A 179 23.24 -3.68 7.82
CA PHE A 179 22.13 -3.23 6.98
C PHE A 179 22.18 -1.72 6.68
N VAL A 180 22.54 -0.88 7.66
CA VAL A 180 22.72 0.57 7.44
C VAL A 180 23.92 0.84 6.52
N ASP A 181 25.05 0.15 6.74
CA ASP A 181 26.23 0.24 5.87
C ASP A 181 25.87 -0.16 4.43
N PHE A 182 25.09 -1.22 4.25
CA PHE A 182 24.58 -1.66 2.95
C PHE A 182 23.72 -0.59 2.27
N LEU A 183 22.75 -0.01 2.99
CA LEU A 183 21.90 1.05 2.45
C LEU A 183 22.71 2.29 2.05
N ALA A 184 23.77 2.61 2.79
CA ALA A 184 24.64 3.74 2.45
C ALA A 184 25.37 3.52 1.12
N VAL A 185 25.87 2.31 0.84
CA VAL A 185 26.52 1.99 -0.45
C VAL A 185 25.51 2.05 -1.59
N VAL A 186 24.35 1.39 -1.45
CA VAL A 186 23.31 1.39 -2.50
C VAL A 186 22.81 2.80 -2.84
N ASN A 187 22.66 3.67 -1.84
CA ASN A 187 22.23 5.05 -2.06
C ASN A 187 23.30 5.92 -2.74
N LYS A 188 24.59 5.69 -2.45
CA LYS A 188 25.70 6.38 -3.12
C LYS A 188 25.75 6.03 -4.61
N ASP A 189 25.62 4.75 -4.94
CA ASP A 189 25.64 4.27 -6.32
C ASP A 189 24.44 4.81 -7.11
N GLY A 190 23.26 4.89 -6.48
CA GLY A 190 22.07 5.49 -7.07
C GLY A 190 22.23 6.99 -7.38
N GLN A 191 22.94 7.73 -6.52
CA GLN A 191 23.24 9.15 -6.77
C GLN A 191 24.33 9.34 -7.83
N ALA A 192 25.38 8.51 -7.81
CA ALA A 192 26.45 8.57 -8.80
C ALA A 192 25.94 8.32 -10.23
N GLN A 193 25.00 7.38 -10.41
CA GLN A 193 24.39 7.12 -11.72
C GLN A 193 23.52 8.29 -12.22
N SER A 194 22.85 9.02 -11.31
CA SER A 194 22.04 10.19 -11.69
C SER A 194 22.87 11.41 -12.09
N GLN A 195 24.10 11.54 -11.60
CA GLN A 195 24.99 12.66 -11.91
C GLN A 195 25.79 12.47 -13.21
N SER A 196 25.88 11.23 -13.73
CA SER A 196 26.54 10.91 -14.99
C SER A 196 25.66 11.01 -16.24
N GLU A 197 24.37 11.33 -16.08
CA GLU A 197 23.39 11.46 -17.17
C GLU A 197 23.04 12.94 -17.52
N GLU A 198 23.76 13.93 -16.96
CA GLU A 198 23.59 15.37 -17.24
C GLU A 198 24.76 15.96 -18.03
#